data_AF-A0AAJ2LSL3-F1
#
_entry.id   AF-A0AAJ2LSL3-F1
#
_cell.length_a   1.000
_cell.length_b   1.000
_cell.length_c   1.000
_cell.angle_alpha   90.00
_cell.angle_beta   90.00
_cell.angle_gamma   90.00
#
_symmetry.space_group_name_H-M   'P 1'
#
loop_
_entity.id
_entity.type
_entity.pdbx_description
1 polymer ?
#
loop_
_entity_poly.entity_id
_entity_poly.type
_entity_poly.pdbx_seq_one_letter_code
_entity_poly.pdbx_strand_id
1 'polypeptide(L)'
;LSLLLIEKDMPGFSVGQPLKKMGWWASDTAELFFDDVMVPKSNLIGAENMGFFAIMTNFQMERLNIATMANMTAQLALDECLRYVHERTAFGKQLAKMQIIRHK
;
A
#
# COMPACT_ATOMS: atom_id res chain seq x y z
N LEU A 1 -0.80 -24.43 -5.32
CA LEU A 1 -1.48 -23.11 -5.31
C LEU A 1 -1.82 -22.76 -6.75
N SER A 2 -3.07 -22.36 -7.03
CA SER A 2 -3.55 -21.92 -8.35
C SER A 2 -4.13 -20.52 -8.26
N LEU A 3 -4.18 -19.79 -9.38
CA LEU A 3 -4.82 -18.48 -9.46
C LEU A 3 -6.13 -18.61 -10.26
N LEU A 4 -7.20 -18.03 -9.73
CA LEU A 4 -8.52 -18.06 -10.37
C LEU A 4 -9.02 -16.63 -10.57
N LEU A 5 -9.61 -16.37 -11.73
CA LEU A 5 -10.36 -15.15 -11.99
C LEU A 5 -11.78 -15.32 -11.42
N ILE A 6 -12.13 -14.49 -10.44
CA ILE A 6 -13.47 -14.45 -9.84
C ILE A 6 -14.11 -13.11 -10.17
N GLU A 7 -15.28 -13.15 -10.81
CA GLU A 7 -16.04 -11.93 -11.09
C GLU A 7 -16.87 -11.54 -9.86
N LYS A 8 -17.03 -10.23 -9.63
CA LYS A 8 -17.70 -9.68 -8.44
C LYS A 8 -19.15 -10.15 -8.28
N ASP A 9 -19.83 -10.43 -9.39
CA ASP A 9 -21.25 -10.80 -9.37
C ASP A 9 -21.46 -12.32 -9.36
N MET A 10 -20.38 -13.12 -9.22
CA MET A 10 -20.51 -14.57 -9.11
C MET A 10 -21.28 -14.96 -7.84
N PRO A 11 -22.30 -15.84 -7.94
CA PRO A 11 -23.00 -16.35 -6.77
C PRO A 11 -22.04 -16.93 -5.73
N GLY A 12 -22.25 -16.58 -4.46
CA GLY A 12 -21.39 -17.01 -3.35
C GLY A 12 -20.20 -16.08 -3.06
N PHE A 13 -19.87 -15.14 -3.96
CA PHE A 13 -18.86 -14.11 -3.68
C PHE A 13 -19.49 -12.89 -3.02
N SER A 14 -18.86 -12.36 -1.97
CA SER A 14 -19.28 -11.09 -1.36
C SER A 14 -18.12 -10.35 -0.73
N VAL A 15 -18.31 -9.04 -0.53
CA VAL A 15 -17.32 -8.13 0.08
C VAL A 15 -17.84 -7.69 1.44
N GLY A 16 -17.00 -7.80 2.47
CA GLY A 16 -17.29 -7.36 3.83
C GLY A 16 -17.35 -5.84 3.98
N GLN A 17 -17.51 -5.40 5.22
CA GLN A 17 -17.46 -3.97 5.54
C GLN A 17 -16.03 -3.43 5.39
N PRO A 18 -15.86 -2.16 4.97
CA PRO A 18 -14.54 -1.54 4.94
C PRO A 18 -13.82 -1.59 6.29
N LEU A 19 -12.55 -1.98 6.26
CA LEU A 19 -11.72 -2.06 7.46
C LEU A 19 -11.43 -0.66 8.01
N LYS A 20 -11.54 -0.52 9.34
CA LYS A 20 -11.09 0.67 10.06
C LYS A 20 -9.56 0.65 10.16
N LYS A 21 -8.92 1.43 9.29
CA LYS A 21 -7.45 1.54 9.19
C LYS A 21 -6.92 2.74 9.99
N MET A 22 -5.71 2.63 10.53
CA MET A 22 -5.03 3.75 11.21
C MET A 22 -4.71 4.92 10.25
N GLY A 23 -4.46 4.63 8.98
CA GLY A 23 -4.17 5.60 7.94
C GLY A 23 -4.45 5.03 6.56
N TRP A 24 -3.93 5.70 5.52
CA TRP A 24 -4.17 5.35 4.11
C TRP A 24 -5.66 5.14 3.79
N TRP A 25 -6.50 6.07 4.26
CA TRP A 25 -7.95 5.99 4.10
C TRP A 25 -8.43 6.12 2.65
N ALA A 26 -7.57 6.62 1.76
CA ALA A 26 -7.84 6.69 0.33
C ALA A 26 -7.81 5.32 -0.39
N SER A 27 -7.30 4.26 0.26
CA SER A 27 -7.31 2.91 -0.28
C SER A 27 -8.48 2.12 0.30
N ASP A 28 -9.34 1.58 -0.55
CA ASP A 28 -10.41 0.69 -0.12
C ASP A 28 -9.82 -0.65 0.33
N THR A 29 -10.28 -1.15 1.47
CA THR A 29 -9.78 -2.42 2.03
C THR A 29 -10.90 -3.06 2.80
N ALA A 30 -11.23 -4.29 2.45
CA ALA A 30 -12.30 -5.08 3.05
C ALA A 30 -11.92 -6.56 3.01
N GLU A 31 -12.60 -7.37 3.82
CA GLU A 31 -12.53 -8.82 3.72
C GLU A 31 -13.32 -9.30 2.48
N LEU A 32 -12.84 -10.37 1.85
CA LEU A 32 -13.51 -11.03 0.72
C LEU A 32 -13.99 -12.40 1.17
N PHE A 33 -15.25 -12.71 0.92
CA PHE A 33 -15.86 -14.00 1.26
C PHE A 33 -16.17 -14.79 0.00
N PHE A 34 -15.87 -16.09 0.04
CA PHE A 34 -16.09 -17.05 -1.03
C PHE A 34 -16.85 -18.25 -0.45
N ASP A 35 -18.15 -18.31 -0.66
CA ASP A 35 -19.03 -19.37 -0.16
C ASP A 35 -19.56 -20.20 -1.34
N ASP A 36 -19.03 -21.41 -1.51
CA ASP A 36 -19.36 -22.34 -2.60
C ASP A 36 -19.41 -21.70 -4.01
N VAL A 37 -18.47 -20.79 -4.29
CA VAL A 37 -18.38 -20.09 -5.58
C VAL A 37 -18.06 -21.07 -6.71
N MET A 38 -18.97 -21.18 -7.68
CA MET A 38 -18.80 -22.03 -8.86
C MET A 38 -17.94 -21.33 -9.93
N VAL A 39 -16.68 -21.75 -10.05
CA VAL A 39 -15.70 -21.11 -10.96
C VAL A 39 -15.51 -21.95 -12.23
N PRO A 40 -15.71 -21.39 -13.44
CA PRO A 40 -15.44 -22.09 -14.70
C PRO A 40 -13.96 -22.49 -14.83
N LYS A 41 -13.68 -23.65 -15.43
CA LYS A 41 -12.29 -24.09 -15.69
C LYS A 41 -11.50 -23.09 -16.54
N SER A 42 -12.17 -22.35 -17.42
CA SER A 42 -11.57 -21.30 -18.25
C SER A 42 -11.03 -20.11 -17.44
N ASN A 43 -11.47 -19.94 -16.19
CA ASN A 43 -11.02 -18.85 -15.31
C ASN A 43 -9.74 -19.20 -14.54
N LEU A 44 -9.15 -20.38 -14.79
CA LEU A 44 -7.82 -20.71 -14.31
C LEU A 44 -6.78 -19.81 -15.01
N ILE A 45 -6.05 -19.03 -14.23
CA ILE A 45 -4.98 -18.17 -14.74
C ILE A 45 -3.68 -18.99 -14.75
N GLY A 46 -3.16 -19.24 -15.95
CA GLY A 46 -1.96 -20.04 -16.15
C GLY A 46 -2.22 -21.54 -15.98
N ALA A 47 -1.20 -22.28 -15.54
CA ALA A 47 -1.31 -23.71 -15.32
C ALA A 47 -1.76 -24.03 -13.88
N GLU A 48 -2.51 -25.13 -13.73
CA GLU A 48 -2.95 -25.62 -12.42
C GLU A 48 -1.72 -25.87 -11.53
N ASN A 49 -1.82 -25.49 -10.26
CA ASN A 49 -0.76 -25.59 -9.25
C ASN A 49 0.48 -24.71 -9.47
N MET A 50 0.47 -23.83 -10.49
CA MET A 50 1.60 -22.93 -10.79
C MET A 50 1.41 -21.49 -10.28
N GLY A 51 0.37 -21.22 -9.48
CA GLY A 51 0.03 -19.89 -9.00
C GLY A 51 1.12 -19.21 -8.16
N PHE A 52 1.90 -19.99 -7.41
CA PHE A 52 3.02 -19.42 -6.62
C PHE A 52 4.05 -18.72 -7.52
N PHE A 53 4.45 -19.36 -8.62
CA PHE A 53 5.43 -18.78 -9.55
C PHE A 53 4.89 -17.52 -10.23
N ALA A 54 3.61 -17.52 -10.61
CA ALA A 54 2.94 -16.35 -11.18
C ALA A 54 2.86 -15.17 -10.19
N ILE A 55 2.70 -15.42 -8.89
CA ILE A 55 2.77 -14.36 -7.87
C ILE A 55 4.21 -13.84 -7.74
N MET A 56 5.21 -14.73 -7.71
CA MET A 56 6.61 -14.34 -7.53
C MET A 56 7.13 -13.40 -8.63
N THR A 57 6.60 -13.50 -9.86
CA THR A 57 6.97 -12.57 -10.94
C THR A 57 6.51 -11.13 -10.68
N ASN A 58 5.42 -10.92 -9.93
CA ASN A 58 4.90 -9.58 -9.61
C ASN A 58 5.59 -8.95 -8.40
N PHE A 59 5.96 -9.74 -7.39
CA PHE A 59 6.52 -9.23 -6.13
C PHE A 59 7.81 -8.40 -6.28
N GLN A 60 8.62 -8.64 -7.31
CA GLN A 60 9.81 -7.82 -7.54
C GLN A 60 9.45 -6.38 -7.91
N MET A 61 8.48 -6.21 -8.81
CA MET A 61 8.00 -4.89 -9.23
C MET A 61 7.28 -4.16 -8.09
N GLU A 62 6.45 -4.87 -7.31
CA GLU A 62 5.79 -4.30 -6.14
C GLU A 62 6.78 -3.76 -5.11
N ARG A 63 7.86 -4.50 -4.83
CA ARG A 63 8.93 -4.02 -3.93
C ARG A 63 9.60 -2.76 -4.44
N LEU A 64 9.91 -2.69 -5.74
CA LEU A 64 10.51 -1.50 -6.34
C LEU A 64 9.57 -0.28 -6.25
N ASN A 65 8.27 -0.49 -6.48
CA ASN A 65 7.27 0.57 -6.35
C ASN A 65 7.17 1.07 -4.90
N ILE A 66 7.17 0.18 -3.90
CA ILE A 66 7.17 0.54 -2.48
C ILE A 66 8.42 1.34 -2.12
N ALA A 67 9.60 0.93 -2.59
CA ALA A 67 10.85 1.66 -2.35
C ALA A 67 10.80 3.09 -2.94
N THR A 68 10.25 3.23 -4.14
CA THR A 68 10.09 4.53 -4.80
C THR A 68 9.11 5.41 -4.04
N MET A 69 7.96 4.87 -3.62
CA MET A 69 6.96 5.60 -2.84
C MET A 69 7.54 6.05 -1.50
N ALA A 70 8.25 5.17 -0.78
CA ALA A 70 8.88 5.50 0.49
C ALA A 70 9.92 6.62 0.35
N ASN A 71 10.74 6.59 -0.71
CA ASN A 71 11.71 7.64 -0.99
C ASN A 71 11.03 9.00 -1.23
N MET A 72 9.96 9.02 -2.04
CA MET A 72 9.22 10.26 -2.31
C MET A 72 8.51 10.78 -1.06
N THR A 73 7.91 9.92 -0.26
CA THR A 73 7.31 10.33 1.03
C THR A 73 8.36 10.90 1.98
N ALA A 74 9.57 10.32 2.04
CA ALA A 74 10.67 10.85 2.83
C ALA A 74 11.12 12.23 2.34
N GLN A 75 11.22 12.44 1.03
CA GLN A 75 11.56 13.74 0.45
C GLN A 75 10.50 14.80 0.81
N LEU A 76 9.22 14.48 0.65
CA LEU A 76 8.13 15.40 1.01
C LEU A 76 8.13 15.77 2.49
N ALA A 77 8.38 14.78 3.37
CA ALA A 77 8.51 15.03 4.80
C ALA A 77 9.70 15.92 5.14
N LEU A 78 10.84 15.75 4.43
CA LEU A 78 12.01 16.60 4.59
C LEU A 78 11.73 18.03 4.13
N ASP A 79 11.13 18.21 2.96
CA ASP A 79 10.80 19.53 2.41
C ASP A 79 9.86 20.30 3.35
N GLU A 80 8.83 19.63 3.87
CA GLU A 80 7.90 20.22 4.82
C GLU A 80 8.58 20.54 6.18
N CYS A 81 9.47 19.66 6.64
CA CYS A 81 10.29 19.91 7.82
C CYS A 81 11.17 21.15 7.64
N LEU A 82 11.91 21.23 6.53
CA LEU A 82 12.77 22.37 6.20
C LEU A 82 11.98 23.68 6.17
N ARG A 83 10.82 23.68 5.50
CA ARG A 83 9.90 24.81 5.47
C ARG A 83 9.53 25.25 6.89
N TYR A 84 9.06 24.31 7.72
CA TYR A 84 8.60 24.60 9.06
C TYR A 84 9.71 25.11 9.99
N VAL A 85 10.92 24.55 9.93
CA VAL A 85 12.03 24.99 10.81
C VAL A 85 12.54 26.39 10.50
N HIS A 86 12.34 26.87 9.28
CA HIS A 86 12.65 28.24 8.87
C HIS A 86 11.53 29.23 9.22
N GLU A 87 10.27 28.80 9.23
CA GLU A 87 9.13 29.64 9.60
C GLU A 87 8.97 29.77 11.13
N ARG A 88 9.20 28.69 11.88
CA ARG A 88 8.94 28.63 13.32
C ARG A 88 10.05 29.27 14.14
N THR A 89 9.68 30.23 14.98
CA THR A 89 10.55 30.83 16.01
C THR A 89 10.17 30.33 17.40
N ALA A 90 11.16 29.91 18.18
CA ALA A 90 11.02 29.55 19.59
C ALA A 90 12.34 29.84 20.34
N PHE A 91 12.28 30.13 21.64
CA PHE A 91 13.47 30.43 22.45
C PHE A 91 14.36 31.53 21.84
N GLY A 92 13.74 32.57 21.27
CA GLY A 92 14.42 33.75 20.73
C GLY A 92 15.07 33.58 19.35
N LYS A 93 14.91 32.43 18.66
CA LYS A 93 15.44 32.23 17.30
C LYS A 93 14.62 31.23 16.49
N GLN A 94 14.81 31.22 15.17
CA GLN A 94 14.25 30.18 14.30
C GLN A 94 14.75 28.79 14.72
N LEU A 95 13.90 27.77 14.61
CA LEU A 95 14.28 26.39 14.94
C LEU A 95 15.48 25.92 14.12
N ALA A 96 15.57 26.33 12.85
CA ALA A 96 16.73 26.08 11.99
C ALA A 96 18.08 26.56 12.56
N LYS A 97 18.10 27.51 13.51
CA LYS A 97 19.33 27.99 14.17
C LYS A 97 19.72 27.17 15.41
N MET A 98 18.98 26.10 15.73
CA MET A 98 19.27 25.20 16.84
C MET A 98 20.06 23.98 16.33
N GLN A 99 21.28 23.76 16.83
CA GLN A 99 22.11 22.62 16.43
C GLN A 99 21.39 21.28 16.61
N ILE A 100 20.60 21.14 17.70
CA ILE A 100 19.86 19.90 17.99
C ILE A 100 18.81 19.57 16.91
N ILE A 101 18.34 20.57 16.17
CA ILE A 101 17.39 20.36 15.06
C ILE A 101 18.15 20.07 13.77
N ARG A 102 19.24 20.80 13.49
CA ARG A 102 20.01 20.69 12.23
C ARG A 102 20.72 19.35 11.99
N HIS A 103 21.04 18.60 13.04
CA HIS A 103 21.74 17.31 12.91
C HIS A 103 20.78 16.11 12.82
N LYS A 104 19.47 16.35 12.93
CA LYS A 104 18.42 15.38 12.65
C LYS A 104 18.05 15.47 11.18
#